data_AF-A0A4U0EWP0-F1
#
_entry.id   AF-A0A4U0EWP0-F1
#
_cell.length_a   1.000
_cell.length_b   1.000
_cell.length_c   1.000
_cell.angle_alpha   90.00
_cell.angle_beta   90.00
_cell.angle_gamma   90.00
#
_symmetry.space_group_name_H-M   'P 1'
#
loop_
_entity.id
_entity.type
_entity.pdbx_description
1 polymer ?
#
loop_
_entity_poly.entity_id
_entity_poly.type
_entity_poly.pdbx_seq_one_letter_code
_entity_poly.pdbx_strand_id
1 'polypeptide(L)' 'MPKKFKPGDWVKIKGNLESPKMEVLKYISKKNSLGLISNDNYLQCVWYKNGKRYSGVFHQNNLIKFIKTGGLYNT' A
#
# COMPACT_ATOMS: atom_id res chain seq x y z
N MET A 1 -15.85 4.27 -0.73
CA MET A 1 -14.89 4.91 0.20
C MET A 1 -14.01 5.85 -0.60
N PRO A 2 -13.61 7.01 -0.06
CA PRO A 2 -12.68 7.90 -0.75
C PRO A 2 -11.32 7.23 -0.94
N LYS A 3 -10.66 7.50 -2.07
CA LYS A 3 -9.32 7.00 -2.38
C LYS A 3 -8.31 7.67 -1.42
N LYS A 4 -7.69 6.89 -0.55
CA LYS A 4 -6.69 7.38 0.42
C LYS A 4 -5.29 7.60 -0.16
N PHE A 5 -4.95 6.90 -1.24
CA PHE A 5 -3.61 6.92 -1.83
C PHE A 5 -3.70 7.20 -3.32
N LYS A 6 -2.57 7.55 -3.93
CA LYS A 6 -2.44 7.68 -5.39
C LYS A 6 -1.31 6.79 -5.92
N PRO A 7 -1.35 6.39 -7.20
CA PRO A 7 -0.18 5.81 -7.87
C PRO A 7 1.09 6.64 -7.60
N GLY A 8 2.19 5.95 -7.29
CA GLY A 8 3.46 6.55 -6.88
C GLY A 8 3.58 6.89 -5.40
N ASP A 9 2.50 6.81 -4.61
CA ASP A 9 2.61 6.94 -3.16
C ASP A 9 3.39 5.76 -2.58
N TRP A 10 4.29 6.07 -1.64
CA TRP A 10 4.95 5.07 -0.85
C TRP A 10 4.12 4.73 0.39
N VAL A 11 3.94 3.45 0.67
CA VAL A 11 3.11 2.91 1.75
C VAL A 11 3.81 1.76 2.47
N LYS A 12 3.33 1.46 3.69
CA LYS A 12 3.69 0.26 4.47
C LYS A 12 2.44 -0.42 5.02
N ILE A 13 2.56 -1.67 5.45
CA ILE A 13 1.48 -2.36 6.13
C ILE A 13 1.33 -1.75 7.53
N LYS A 14 0.11 -1.30 7.86
CA LYS A 14 -0.21 -0.74 9.17
C LYS A 14 0.04 -1.79 10.26
N GLY A 15 0.79 -1.41 11.30
CA GLY A 15 1.09 -2.28 12.44
C GLY A 15 2.19 -3.31 12.20
N ASN A 16 2.83 -3.33 11.02
CA ASN A 16 3.97 -4.21 10.75
C ASN A 16 5.23 -3.38 10.46
N LEU A 17 6.15 -3.34 11.44
CA LEU A 17 7.41 -2.59 11.37
C LEU A 17 8.39 -3.18 10.35
N GLU A 18 8.38 -4.50 10.19
CA GLU A 18 9.24 -5.24 9.25
C GLU A 18 8.71 -5.22 7.83
N SER A 19 7.49 -4.69 7.61
CA SER A 19 6.92 -4.63 6.27
C SER A 19 7.80 -3.79 5.35
N PRO A 20 8.11 -4.31 4.15
CA PRO A 20 8.89 -3.56 3.19
C PRO A 20 8.13 -2.29 2.81
N LYS A 21 8.88 -1.26 2.46
CA LYS A 21 8.32 -0.06 1.84
C LYS A 21 7.83 -0.43 0.44
N MET A 22 6.56 -0.16 0.15
CA MET A 22 5.92 -0.50 -1.13
C MET A 22 5.47 0.77 -1.85
N GLU A 23 5.52 0.76 -3.17
CA GLU A 23 4.97 1.80 -4.05
C GLU A 23 3.58 1.38 -4.53
N VAL A 24 2.62 2.30 -4.47
CA VAL A 24 1.28 2.09 -5.02
C VAL A 24 1.34 2.15 -6.54
N LEU A 25 0.89 1.09 -7.21
CA LEU A 25 0.79 1.04 -8.67
C LEU A 25 -0.56 1.58 -9.16
N LYS A 26 -1.65 1.02 -8.64
CA LYS A 26 -3.03 1.38 -9.03
C LYS A 26 -4.07 0.83 -8.06
N TYR A 27 -5.26 1.40 -8.10
CA TYR A 27 -6.45 0.76 -7.55
C TYR A 27 -6.89 -0.39 -8.46
N ILE A 28 -7.42 -1.45 -7.84
CA ILE A 28 -8.00 -2.57 -8.55
C ILE A 28 -9.37 -2.89 -7.97
N SER A 29 -10.28 -3.31 -8.85
CA SER A 29 -11.55 -3.89 -8.47
C SER A 29 -11.33 -5.34 -8.06
N LYS A 30 -11.79 -5.71 -6.86
CA LYS A 30 -11.74 -7.10 -6.39
C LYS A 30 -13.16 -7.59 -6.13
N LYS A 31 -13.53 -8.70 -6.79
CA LYS A 31 -14.78 -9.41 -6.52
C LYS A 31 -14.60 -10.22 -5.23
N ASN A 32 -15.51 -10.05 -4.28
CA ASN A 32 -15.53 -10.87 -3.07
C ASN A 32 -16.25 -12.22 -3.33
N SER A 33 -16.21 -13.14 -2.36
CA SER A 33 -16.85 -14.46 -2.43
C SER A 33 -18.39 -14.40 -2.57
N LEU A 34 -19.00 -13.25 -2.27
CA LEU A 34 -20.43 -12.99 -2.43
C LEU A 34 -20.78 -12.34 -3.77
N GLY A 35 -19.81 -12.21 -4.67
CA GLY A 35 -19.99 -11.62 -5.99
C GLY A 35 -20.08 -10.10 -6.02
N LEU A 36 -19.97 -9.42 -4.88
CA LEU A 36 -19.91 -7.98 -4.79
C LEU A 36 -18.55 -7.48 -5.29
N ILE A 37 -18.56 -6.53 -6.23
CA ILE A 37 -17.33 -5.90 -6.70
C ILE A 37 -17.00 -4.75 -5.74
N SER A 38 -15.96 -4.93 -4.92
CA SER A 38 -15.40 -3.83 -4.14
C SER A 38 -14.51 -2.99 -5.06
N ASN A 39 -15.12 -1.99 -5.69
CA ASN A 39 -14.41 -1.01 -6.49
C ASN A 39 -13.61 -0.07 -5.57
N ASP A 40 -12.37 0.22 -5.96
CA ASP A 40 -11.53 1.27 -5.38
C ASP A 40 -11.09 1.11 -3.91
N ASN A 41 -11.20 -0.09 -3.34
CA ASN A 41 -10.72 -0.36 -1.97
C ASN A 41 -9.40 -1.14 -1.91
N TYR A 42 -9.04 -1.81 -3.00
CA TYR A 42 -7.83 -2.60 -3.09
C TYR A 42 -6.81 -1.91 -3.98
N LEU A 43 -5.56 -2.00 -3.56
CA LEU A 43 -4.41 -1.39 -4.21
C LEU A 43 -3.44 -2.48 -4.60
N GLN A 44 -3.01 -2.46 -5.85
CA GLN A 44 -1.82 -3.18 -6.26
C GLN A 44 -0.61 -2.34 -5.85
N CYS A 45 0.25 -2.92 -5.03
CA CYS A 45 1.51 -2.32 -4.60
C CYS A 45 2.68 -3.17 -5.06
N VAL A 46 3.83 -2.55 -5.27
CA VAL A 46 5.08 -3.22 -5.64
C VAL A 46 6.20 -2.84 -4.70
N TRP A 47 7.14 -3.74 -4.48
CA TRP A 47 8.35 -3.47 -3.72
C TRP A 47 9.51 -4.25 -4.30
N TYR A 48 10.72 -3.84 -3.94
CA TYR A 48 11.95 -4.48 -4.38
C TYR A 48 12.67 -5.07 -3.19
N LYS A 49 13.14 -6.31 -3.33
CA LYS A 49 13.99 -6.98 -2.34
C LYS A 49 15.05 -7.76 -3.10
N ASN A 50 16.33 -7.49 -2.81
CA ASN A 50 17.48 -8.15 -3.44
C ASN A 50 17.44 -8.10 -4.99
N GLY A 51 17.15 -6.92 -5.56
CA GLY A 51 17.06 -6.71 -7.01
C GLY A 51 15.82 -7.34 -7.68
N LYS A 52 15.01 -8.11 -6.95
CA LYS A 52 13.77 -8.70 -7.46
C LYS A 52 12.57 -7.82 -7.14
N ARG A 53 11.69 -7.67 -8.13
CA ARG A 53 10.41 -6.98 -7.98
C ARG A 53 9.35 -7.94 -7.48
N TYR A 54 8.66 -7.55 -6.43
CA TYR A 54 7.51 -8.24 -5.87
C TYR A 54 6.27 -7.35 -6.03
N SER A 55 5.10 -7.97 -6.07
CA SER A 55 3.82 -7.28 -6.12
C SER A 55 2.83 -7.94 -5.19
N GLY A 56 1.92 -7.14 -4.63
CA GLY A 56 0.88 -7.61 -3.72
C GLY A 56 -0.36 -6.74 -3.81
N VAL A 57 -1.49 -7.30 -3.38
CA VAL A 57 -2.78 -6.60 -3.35
C VAL A 57 -3.18 -6.40 -1.90
N PHE A 58 -3.43 -5.15 -1.54
CA PHE A 58 -3.74 -4.78 -0.15
C PHE A 58 -5.00 -3.93 -0.10
N HIS A 59 -5.79 -4.11 0.96
CA HIS A 59 -6.90 -3.22 1.24
C HIS A 59 -6.36 -1.87 1.74
N GLN A 60 -6.92 -0.75 1.31
CA GLN A 60 -6.41 0.59 1.64
C GLN A 60 -6.38 0.88 3.15
N ASN A 61 -7.26 0.26 3.94
CA ASN A 61 -7.24 0.43 5.41
C ASN A 61 -6.09 -0.32 6.11
N ASN A 62 -5.45 -1.26 5.42
CA ASN A 62 -4.31 -2.03 5.95
C ASN A 62 -2.99 -1.32 5.63
N LEU A 63 -3.02 -0.18 4.94
CA LEU A 63 -1.86 0.58 4.53
C LEU A 63 -1.79 1.91 5.29
N ILE A 64 -0.57 2.37 5.52
CA ILE A 64 -0.26 3.71 6.00
C ILE A 64 0.73 4.37 5.03
N LYS A 65 0.57 5.67 4.80
CA LYS A 65 1.50 6.42 3.94
C LYS A 65 2.88 6.44 4.61
N PHE A 66 3.90 6.04 3.86
CA PHE A 66 5.28 6.15 4.32
C PHE A 66 5.75 7.58 4.11
N ILE A 67 5.83 8.33 5.19
CA ILE A 67 6.46 9.64 5.21
C ILE A 67 7.94 9.39 5.51
N LYS A 68 8.85 9.81 4.63
CA LYS A 68 10.27 9.93 4.99
C LYS A 68 10.34 11.04 6.04
N THR A 69 10.32 10.70 7.32
CA THR A 69 10.69 11.64 8.37
C THR A 69 12.19 11.93 8.23
N GLY A 70 12.51 12.99 7.49
CA GLY A 70 13.79 13.69 7.55
C GLY A 70 13.66 14.93 8.43
N GLY A 71 13.10 14.77 9.63
CA GLY A 71 12.82 15.88 10.55
C GLY A 71 13.15 15.49 11.98
N LEU A 72 14.25 16.07 12.48
CA LEU A 72 14.70 16.21 13.88
C LEU A 72 14.17 15.17 14.87
N TYR A 73 14.90 14.06 15.01
CA TYR A 73 15.05 13.50 16.34
C TYR A 73 15.89 14.51 17.13
N ASN A 74 15.26 15.28 18.02
CA ASN A 74 16.01 15.94 19.08
C ASN A 74 16.59 14.83 19.96
N THR A 75 17.92 14.81 20.01
CA THR A 75 18.75 14.08 20.97
C THR A 75 18.34 14.42 22.40
#